data_AF-A0A7V3I7E4-F1
#
_entry.id   AF-A0A7V3I7E4-F1
#
_cell.length_a   1.000
_cell.length_b   1.000
_cell.length_c   1.000
_cell.angle_alpha   90.00
_cell.angle_beta   90.00
_cell.angle_gamma   90.00
#
_symmetry.space_group_name_H-M   'P 1'
#
loop_
_entity.id
_entity.type
_entity.pdbx_description
1 polymer ?
#
loop_
_entity_poly.entity_id
_entity_poly.type
_entity_poly.pdbx_seq_one_letter_code
_entity_poly.pdbx_strand_id
1 'polypeptide(L)'
;MPTLLALAGVDVPDSVQGTDVSPVLRGEKQSVGENAAFIETTRGPVGIRTLTHLYGVDKATKNQRTTAVTDDRYKFFDILRDPMQEHNLATEPSAVADGLRERVLRWDRETPWLEAQ
;
A
#
# COMPACT_ATOMS: atom_id res chain seq x y z
N MET A 1 12.08 11.90 -0.16
CA MET A 1 11.79 11.18 1.10
C MET A 1 11.42 12.22 2.16
N PRO A 2 10.15 12.31 2.58
CA PRO A 2 9.64 13.46 3.35
C PRO A 2 10.28 13.59 4.73
N THR A 3 10.49 12.48 5.45
CA THR A 3 11.08 12.49 6.80
C THR A 3 12.47 13.07 6.86
N LEU A 4 13.36 12.70 5.93
CA LEU A 4 14.72 13.23 5.91
C LEU A 4 14.76 14.72 5.54
N LEU A 5 13.88 15.16 4.63
CA LEU A 5 13.76 16.57 4.26
C LEU A 5 13.28 17.41 5.45
N ALA A 6 12.23 16.96 6.16
CA ALA A 6 11.73 17.63 7.36
C ALA A 6 12.80 17.72 8.47
N LEU A 7 13.55 16.63 8.72
CA LEU A 7 14.64 16.63 9.69
C LEU A 7 15.81 17.57 9.29
N ALA A 8 16.01 17.79 8.00
CA ALA A 8 17.02 18.70 7.46
C ALA A 8 16.53 20.16 7.35
N GLY A 9 15.25 20.44 7.66
CA GLY A 9 14.65 21.77 7.48
C GLY A 9 14.46 22.16 6.01
N VAL A 10 14.27 21.18 5.11
CA VAL A 10 14.03 21.37 3.68
C VAL A 10 12.57 21.08 3.36
N ASP A 11 11.97 21.90 2.50
CA ASP A 11 10.58 21.71 2.05
C ASP A 11 10.40 20.38 1.30
N VAL A 12 9.26 19.73 1.53
CA VAL A 12 8.89 18.48 0.86
C VAL A 12 8.16 18.83 -0.44
N PRO A 13 8.61 18.35 -1.61
CA PRO A 13 7.89 18.57 -2.87
C PRO A 13 6.50 17.93 -2.88
N ASP A 14 5.53 18.59 -3.52
CA ASP A 14 4.14 18.10 -3.67
C ASP A 14 4.03 16.74 -4.38
N SER A 15 5.04 16.36 -5.17
CA SER A 15 5.10 15.07 -5.86
C SER A 15 5.42 13.89 -4.93
N VAL A 16 5.84 14.15 -3.69
CA VAL A 16 6.16 13.11 -2.72
C VAL A 16 4.88 12.53 -2.13
N GLN A 17 4.63 11.25 -2.40
CA GLN A 17 3.45 10.52 -1.90
C GLN A 17 3.62 9.96 -0.47
N GLY A 18 4.84 9.95 0.06
CA GLY A 18 5.12 9.47 1.41
C GLY A 18 4.74 10.46 2.51
N THR A 19 4.70 10.01 3.76
CA THR A 19 4.40 10.85 4.93
C THR A 19 5.64 11.09 5.78
N ASP A 20 5.83 12.31 6.29
CA ASP A 20 6.85 12.60 7.30
C ASP A 20 6.49 11.90 8.62
N VAL A 21 7.35 10.99 9.08
CA VAL A 21 7.20 10.29 10.37
C VAL A 21 8.07 10.88 11.49
N SER A 22 8.75 11.99 11.26
CA SER A 22 9.63 12.64 12.25
C SER A 22 8.93 13.00 13.57
N PRO A 23 7.64 13.38 13.63
CA PRO A 23 6.95 13.60 14.91
C PRO A 23 6.83 12.32 15.75
N VAL A 24 6.75 11.15 15.10
CA VAL A 24 6.75 9.86 15.80
C VAL A 24 8.14 9.54 16.34
N LEU A 25 9.18 9.77 15.53
CA LEU A 25 10.56 9.53 15.94
C LEU A 25 11.00 10.43 17.11
N ARG A 26 10.44 11.65 17.21
CA ARG A 26 10.68 12.58 18.33
C ARG A 26 9.83 12.27 19.57
N GLY A 27 8.91 11.31 19.50
CA GLY A 27 7.98 10.99 20.57
C GLY A 27 6.85 12.01 20.76
N GLU A 28 6.65 12.91 19.80
CA GLU A 28 5.61 13.95 19.83
C GLU A 28 4.23 13.38 19.47
N LYS A 29 4.20 12.36 18.61
CA LYS A 29 2.98 11.67 18.18
C LYS A 29 3.16 10.16 18.22
N GLN A 30 2.06 9.43 18.41
CA GLN A 30 2.04 7.97 18.32
C GLN A 30 1.94 7.46 16.87
N SER A 31 1.36 8.26 15.97
CA SER A 31 1.24 7.96 14.55
C SER A 31 1.03 9.25 13.75
N VAL A 32 1.22 9.16 12.43
CA VAL A 32 0.96 10.20 11.44
C VAL A 32 -0.19 9.86 10.50
N GLY A 33 -0.98 8.80 10.79
CA GLY A 33 -2.14 8.43 9.98
C GLY A 33 -2.55 6.96 10.15
N GLU A 34 -3.05 6.35 9.06
CA GLU A 34 -3.62 4.99 9.08
C GLU A 34 -2.59 3.85 9.29
N ASN A 35 -1.29 4.14 9.40
CA ASN A 35 -0.22 3.13 9.52
C ASN A 35 -0.34 2.01 8.46
N ALA A 36 -0.44 2.39 7.20
CA ALA A 36 -0.50 1.48 6.07
C ALA A 36 0.48 1.89 4.97
N ALA A 37 0.94 0.90 4.21
CA ALA A 37 1.76 1.10 3.03
C ALA A 37 1.07 0.47 1.81
N PHE A 38 1.10 1.18 0.69
CA PHE A 38 0.73 0.61 -0.60
C PHE A 38 1.98 0.05 -1.28
N ILE A 39 1.82 -1.09 -1.94
CA ILE A 39 2.91 -1.85 -2.55
C ILE A 39 2.54 -2.09 -4.01
N GLU A 40 3.48 -1.78 -4.90
CA GLU A 40 3.39 -2.14 -6.30
C GLU A 40 4.53 -3.09 -6.65
N THR A 41 4.24 -4.05 -7.52
CA THR A 41 5.25 -4.94 -8.09
C THR A 41 5.31 -4.80 -9.60
N THR A 42 6.49 -5.00 -10.17
CA THR A 42 6.75 -4.85 -11.62
C THR A 42 5.97 -5.80 -12.52
N ARG A 43 5.21 -6.75 -11.95
CA ARG A 43 4.43 -7.75 -12.68
C ARG A 43 2.92 -7.51 -12.63
N GLY A 44 2.48 -6.38 -12.08
CA GLY A 44 1.06 -6.00 -12.07
C GLY A 44 0.41 -5.97 -10.69
N PRO A 45 0.67 -6.92 -9.77
CA PRO A 45 0.04 -6.89 -8.46
C PRO A 45 0.28 -5.60 -7.70
N VAL A 46 -0.80 -5.08 -7.14
CA VAL A 46 -0.82 -3.96 -6.18
C VAL A 46 -1.41 -4.43 -4.87
N GLY A 47 -1.00 -3.84 -3.75
CA GLY A 47 -1.48 -4.27 -2.45
C GLY A 47 -1.39 -3.20 -1.37
N ILE A 48 -2.00 -3.51 -0.24
CA ILE A 48 -1.92 -2.73 1.00
C ILE A 48 -1.43 -3.60 2.14
N ARG A 49 -0.42 -3.10 2.85
CA ARG A 49 0.09 -3.67 4.10
C ARG A 49 -0.33 -2.77 5.25
N THR A 50 -1.10 -3.31 6.19
CA THR A 50 -1.39 -2.65 7.48
C THR A 50 -0.44 -3.21 8.54
N LEU A 51 -0.70 -2.99 9.84
CA LEU A 51 0.00 -3.73 10.89
C LEU A 51 -0.38 -5.21 10.90
N THR A 52 -1.66 -5.52 10.71
CA THR A 52 -2.21 -6.85 10.96
C THR A 52 -2.38 -7.70 9.72
N HIS A 53 -2.59 -7.09 8.56
CA HIS A 53 -2.89 -7.83 7.33
C HIS A 53 -2.10 -7.33 6.12
N LEU A 54 -1.98 -8.19 5.12
CA LEU A 54 -1.60 -7.87 3.76
C LEU A 54 -2.76 -8.24 2.84
N TYR A 55 -3.14 -7.34 1.94
CA TYR A 55 -4.13 -7.61 0.88
C TYR A 55 -3.55 -7.23 -0.47
N GLY A 56 -3.76 -8.08 -1.48
CA GLY A 56 -3.29 -7.88 -2.84
C GLY A 56 -4.38 -8.08 -3.89
N VAL A 57 -4.31 -7.26 -4.92
CA VAL A 57 -5.12 -7.30 -6.14
C VAL A 57 -4.18 -7.60 -7.30
N ASP A 58 -4.55 -8.56 -8.15
CA ASP A 58 -3.83 -8.82 -9.38
C ASP A 58 -4.35 -7.94 -10.52
N LYS A 59 -3.42 -7.51 -11.36
CA LYS A 59 -3.72 -6.64 -12.49
C LYS A 59 -2.96 -7.11 -13.73
N ALA A 60 -3.60 -6.99 -14.88
CA ALA A 60 -2.96 -7.22 -16.16
C ALA A 60 -1.82 -6.22 -16.37
N THR A 61 -0.68 -6.71 -16.84
CA THR A 61 0.45 -5.88 -17.27
C THR A 61 0.59 -5.95 -18.79
N LYS A 62 0.63 -4.80 -19.46
CA LYS A 62 0.92 -4.67 -20.88
C LYS A 62 2.00 -3.62 -21.08
N ASN A 63 3.11 -3.98 -21.75
CA ASN A 63 4.25 -3.08 -21.97
C ASN A 63 4.74 -2.40 -20.68
N GLN A 64 4.84 -3.17 -19.59
CA GLN A 64 5.21 -2.67 -18.24
C GLN A 64 4.23 -1.63 -17.66
N ARG A 65 3.03 -1.50 -18.23
CA ARG A 65 1.94 -0.70 -17.68
C ARG A 65 0.85 -1.59 -17.16
N THR A 66 0.47 -1.34 -15.92
CA THR A 66 -0.63 -2.02 -15.25
C THR A 66 -1.95 -1.40 -15.72
N THR A 67 -2.87 -2.20 -16.27
CA THR A 67 -4.06 -1.67 -16.95
C THR A 67 -5.34 -1.93 -16.17
N ALA A 68 -5.80 -3.17 -16.17
CA ALA A 68 -7.09 -3.57 -15.62
C ALA A 68 -6.90 -4.60 -14.51
N VAL A 69 -7.77 -4.55 -13.51
CA VAL A 69 -7.85 -5.57 -12.46
C VAL A 69 -8.27 -6.90 -13.08
N THR A 70 -7.47 -7.93 -12.88
CA THR A 70 -7.73 -9.30 -13.34
C THR A 70 -8.30 -10.16 -12.23
N ASP A 71 -7.87 -9.93 -10.99
CA ASP A 71 -8.39 -10.60 -9.80
C ASP A 71 -8.32 -9.63 -8.61
N ASP A 72 -9.48 -9.15 -8.16
CA ASP A 72 -9.59 -8.26 -7.02
C ASP A 72 -9.53 -8.96 -5.65
N ARG A 73 -9.42 -10.30 -5.64
CA ARG A 73 -9.27 -11.18 -4.46
C ARG A 73 -8.06 -12.09 -4.62
N TYR A 74 -6.93 -11.51 -5.01
CA TYR A 74 -5.73 -12.26 -5.32
C TYR A 74 -5.01 -12.82 -4.08
N LYS A 75 -4.76 -11.95 -3.07
CA LYS A 75 -4.02 -12.32 -1.85
C LYS A 75 -4.62 -11.69 -0.61
N PHE A 76 -4.74 -12.45 0.46
CA PHE A 76 -5.11 -11.95 1.79
C PHE A 76 -4.43 -12.79 2.87
N PHE A 77 -3.68 -12.14 3.77
CA PHE A 77 -2.94 -12.80 4.85
C PHE A 77 -3.10 -12.05 6.16
N ASP A 78 -3.27 -12.79 7.26
CA ASP A 78 -3.09 -12.29 8.63
C ASP A 78 -1.60 -12.38 8.99
N ILE A 79 -0.92 -11.25 9.02
CA ILE A 79 0.54 -11.20 9.21
C ILE A 79 0.93 -11.43 10.67
N LEU A 80 0.00 -11.26 11.62
CA LEU A 80 0.29 -11.56 13.03
C LEU A 80 0.30 -13.08 13.27
N ARG A 81 -0.55 -13.82 12.57
CA ARG A 81 -0.67 -15.28 12.71
C ARG A 81 0.15 -16.06 11.67
N ASP A 82 0.30 -15.51 10.47
CA ASP A 82 0.99 -16.11 9.33
C ASP A 82 1.99 -15.09 8.72
N PRO A 83 3.10 -14.80 9.42
CA PRO A 83 4.09 -13.82 8.95
C PRO A 83 4.79 -14.26 7.66
N MET A 84 4.85 -15.57 7.40
CA MET A 84 5.46 -16.14 6.19
C MET A 84 4.49 -16.22 5.00
N GLN A 85 3.21 -15.87 5.21
CA GLN A 85 2.19 -15.80 4.16
C GLN A 85 1.98 -17.13 3.43
N GLU A 86 1.99 -18.23 4.18
CA GLU A 86 1.80 -19.58 3.64
C GLU A 86 0.31 -19.88 3.35
N HIS A 87 -0.61 -19.20 4.03
CA HIS A 87 -2.04 -19.48 4.00
C HIS A 87 -2.83 -18.30 3.42
N ASN A 88 -3.11 -18.37 2.11
CA ASN A 88 -3.90 -17.34 1.43
C ASN A 88 -5.39 -17.45 1.78
N LEU A 89 -5.93 -16.45 2.47
CA LEU A 89 -7.31 -16.39 2.95
C LEU A 89 -8.26 -15.66 1.97
N ALA A 90 -7.81 -15.32 0.76
CA ALA A 90 -8.56 -14.41 -0.13
C ALA A 90 -9.92 -14.93 -0.60
N THR A 91 -10.15 -16.25 -0.52
CA THR A 91 -11.43 -16.88 -0.86
C THR A 91 -12.38 -16.97 0.32
N GLU A 92 -11.93 -16.65 1.53
CA GLU A 92 -12.74 -16.71 2.75
C GLU A 92 -13.50 -15.39 2.98
N PRO A 93 -14.78 -15.44 3.42
CA PRO A 93 -15.50 -14.23 3.77
C PRO A 93 -14.83 -13.48 4.93
N SER A 94 -14.47 -12.21 4.71
CA SER A 94 -13.83 -11.37 5.73
C SER A 94 -14.13 -9.90 5.50
N ALA A 95 -14.77 -9.25 6.48
CA ALA A 95 -15.01 -7.81 6.44
C ALA A 95 -13.70 -7.00 6.40
N VAL A 96 -12.61 -7.54 6.97
CA VAL A 96 -11.29 -6.92 6.89
C VAL A 96 -10.77 -6.98 5.45
N ALA A 97 -10.91 -8.13 4.78
CA ALA A 97 -10.52 -8.28 3.39
C ALA A 97 -11.29 -7.32 2.48
N ASP A 98 -12.62 -7.23 2.64
CA ASP A 98 -13.47 -6.34 1.84
C ASP A 98 -13.07 -4.86 2.03
N GLY A 99 -12.81 -4.43 3.27
CA GLY A 99 -12.35 -3.06 3.54
C GLY A 99 -10.97 -2.76 2.97
N LEU A 100 -10.03 -3.71 2.99
CA LEU A 100 -8.71 -3.55 2.40
C LEU A 100 -8.77 -3.54 0.86
N ARG A 101 -9.62 -4.37 0.26
CA ARG A 101 -9.90 -4.38 -1.17
C ARG A 101 -10.36 -3.01 -1.65
N GLU A 102 -11.33 -2.40 -0.97
CA GLU A 102 -11.82 -1.08 -1.30
C GLU A 102 -10.74 0.00 -1.23
N ARG A 103 -9.85 -0.07 -0.22
CA ARG A 103 -8.75 0.88 -0.05
C ARG A 103 -7.71 0.76 -1.16
N VAL A 104 -7.29 -0.45 -1.53
CA VAL A 104 -6.34 -0.67 -2.63
C VAL A 104 -6.91 -0.19 -3.95
N LEU A 105 -8.16 -0.56 -4.26
CA LEU A 105 -8.81 -0.16 -5.51
C LEU A 105 -9.04 1.35 -5.59
N ARG A 106 -9.29 2.01 -4.46
CA ARG A 106 -9.37 3.47 -4.41
C ARG A 106 -8.03 4.12 -4.66
N TRP A 107 -7.00 3.68 -3.93
CA TRP A 107 -5.62 4.17 -4.09
C TRP A 107 -5.14 4.01 -5.53
N ASP A 108 -5.38 2.86 -6.16
CA ASP A 108 -4.99 2.57 -7.54
C ASP A 108 -5.59 3.55 -8.56
N ARG A 109 -6.83 4.00 -8.33
CA ARG A 109 -7.53 4.97 -9.20
C ARG A 109 -7.10 6.41 -8.96
N GLU A 110 -6.82 6.77 -7.72
CA GLU A 110 -6.60 8.16 -7.31
C GLU A 110 -5.11 8.56 -7.32
N THR A 111 -4.21 7.58 -7.27
CA THR A 111 -2.78 7.83 -7.21
C THR A 111 -2.24 8.14 -8.60
N PRO A 112 -1.56 9.29 -8.80
CA PRO A 112 -0.90 9.58 -10.06
C PRO A 112 0.18 8.53 -10.35
N TRP A 113 0.02 7.81 -11.44
CA TRP A 113 1.00 6.87 -11.96
C TRP A 113 2.12 7.65 -12.64
N LEU A 114 3.38 7.22 -12.46
CA LEU A 114 4.48 7.77 -13.23
C LEU A 114 4.21 7.54 -14.72
N GLU A 115 4.02 8.62 -15.47
CA GLU A 115 3.95 8.53 -16.93
C GLU A 115 5.29 8.01 -17.46
N ALA A 116 5.25 7.09 -18.43
CA ALA A 116 6.49 6.61 -19.01
C ALA A 116 7.20 7.76 -19.72
N GLN A 117 8.44 8.03 -19.31
CA GLN A 117 9.37 8.90 -20.03
C GLN A 117 9.81 8.26 -21.35
#